data_AF-A0A536T518-F1
#
_entry.id   AF-A0A536T518-F1
#
_cell.length_a   1.000
_cell.length_b   1.000
_cell.length_c   1.000
_cell.angle_alpha   90.00
_cell.angle_beta   90.00
_cell.angle_gamma   90.00
#
_symmetry.space_group_name_H-M   'P 1'
#
loop_
_entity.id
_entity.type
_entity.pdbx_description
1 polymer ?
#
loop_
_entity_poly.entity_id
_entity_poly.type
_entity_poly.pdbx_seq_one_letter_code
_entity_poly.pdbx_strand_id
1 'polypeptide(L)'
;MDRKAAYALFGALMAGCAVAMALAPRSETMYAAFTLIYAFINGLAYAGFSAVALEAIGLGAAATKYNLFASLSNIPIGYMTAVDGWAAARWGPGGMLHTEAAVGVLALLFFVVVAALSSRERAQAA
;
A
#
# COMPACT_ATOMS: atom_id res chain seq x y z
N MET A 1 -9.10 -17.48 -2.33
CA MET A 1 -7.86 -16.77 -1.93
C MET A 1 -8.09 -16.18 -0.56
N ASP A 2 -7.15 -16.37 0.39
CA ASP A 2 -7.22 -15.72 1.70
C ASP A 2 -7.23 -14.19 1.51
N ARG A 3 -8.09 -13.46 2.22
CA ARG A 3 -8.24 -12.00 2.07
C ARG A 3 -6.95 -11.24 2.39
N LYS A 4 -6.14 -11.78 3.30
CA LYS A 4 -4.82 -11.23 3.65
C LYS A 4 -3.82 -11.46 2.53
N ALA A 5 -3.88 -12.62 1.86
CA ALA A 5 -3.07 -12.90 0.68
C ALA A 5 -3.47 -12.01 -0.51
N ALA A 6 -4.76 -11.74 -0.69
CA ALA A 6 -5.24 -10.81 -1.70
C ALA A 6 -4.75 -9.37 -1.44
N TYR A 7 -4.84 -8.91 -0.19
CA TYR A 7 -4.34 -7.59 0.20
C TYR A 7 -2.82 -7.45 -0.01
N ALA A 8 -2.05 -8.50 0.35
CA ALA A 8 -0.61 -8.56 0.11
C ALA A 8 -0.27 -8.50 -1.38
N LEU A 9 -1.02 -9.23 -2.21
CA LEU A 9 -0.84 -9.22 -3.67
C LEU A 9 -1.11 -7.83 -4.25
N PHE A 10 -2.17 -7.15 -3.80
CA PHE A 10 -2.48 -5.79 -4.27
C PHE A 10 -1.40 -4.78 -3.85
N GLY A 11 -0.85 -4.91 -2.64
CA GLY A 11 0.30 -4.12 -2.20
C GLY A 11 1.55 -4.35 -3.07
N ALA A 12 1.83 -5.60 -3.43
CA ALA A 12 2.94 -5.94 -4.33
C ALA A 12 2.75 -5.35 -5.74
N LEU A 13 1.52 -5.44 -6.28
CA LEU A 13 1.17 -4.82 -7.57
C LEU A 13 1.35 -3.30 -7.54
N MET A 14 0.97 -2.65 -6.43
CA MET A 14 1.12 -1.21 -6.26
C MET A 14 2.59 -0.79 -6.19
N ALA A 15 3.41 -1.49 -5.39
CA ALA A 15 4.85 -1.24 -5.34
C ALA A 15 5.52 -1.45 -6.71
N GLY A 16 5.12 -2.49 -7.45
CA GLY A 16 5.58 -2.72 -8.81
C GLY A 16 5.19 -1.58 -9.77
N CYS A 17 3.96 -1.07 -9.67
CA CYS A 17 3.50 0.08 -10.45
C CYS A 17 4.30 1.35 -10.12
N ALA A 18 4.60 1.60 -8.84
CA ALA A 18 5.39 2.75 -8.42
C ALA A 18 6.83 2.69 -8.96
N VAL A 19 7.47 1.51 -8.91
CA VAL A 19 8.81 1.30 -9.50
C VAL A 19 8.78 1.49 -11.02
N ALA A 20 7.78 0.94 -11.70
CA ALA A 20 7.62 1.11 -13.15
C ALA A 20 7.42 2.58 -13.52
N MET A 21 6.61 3.31 -12.76
CA MET A 21 6.39 4.75 -12.95
C MET A 21 7.66 5.58 -12.72
N ALA A 22 8.49 5.19 -11.74
CA ALA A 22 9.76 5.87 -11.45
C ALA A 22 10.83 5.65 -12.54
N LEU A 23 10.79 4.51 -13.24
CA LEU A 23 11.74 4.17 -14.31
C LEU A 23 11.26 4.56 -15.71
N ALA A 24 9.97 4.84 -15.87
CA ALA A 24 9.38 5.14 -17.17
C ALA A 24 9.81 6.51 -17.72
N PRO A 25 9.85 6.67 -19.06
CA PRO A 25 10.07 7.97 -19.69
C PRO A 25 9.01 8.98 -19.25
N ARG A 26 9.46 10.21 -18.95
CA ARG A 26 8.58 11.32 -18.54
C ARG A 26 7.86 11.90 -19.76
N SER A 27 6.79 11.23 -20.18
CA SER A 27 5.90 11.66 -21.27
C SER A 27 4.44 11.73 -20.79
N GLU A 28 3.62 12.53 -21.47
CA GLU A 28 2.19 12.69 -21.15
C GLU A 28 1.42 11.36 -21.25
N THR A 29 1.75 10.53 -22.24
CA THR A 29 1.13 9.21 -22.42
C THR A 29 1.44 8.28 -21.25
N MET A 30 2.68 8.28 -20.75
CA MET A 30 3.03 7.47 -19.58
C MET A 30 2.37 7.99 -18.32
N TYR A 31 2.29 9.30 -18.14
CA TYR A 31 1.54 9.88 -17.03
C TYR A 31 0.07 9.40 -17.02
N ALA A 32 -0.63 9.47 -18.15
CA ALA A 32 -2.01 9.01 -18.25
C ALA A 32 -2.14 7.50 -17.97
N ALA A 33 -1.31 6.67 -18.60
CA ALA A 33 -1.35 5.22 -18.43
C ALA A 33 -1.08 4.79 -16.98
N PHE A 34 0.01 5.27 -16.38
CA PHE A 34 0.37 4.90 -15.01
C PHE A 34 -0.60 5.45 -13.98
N THR A 35 -1.18 6.64 -14.19
CA THR A 35 -2.22 7.16 -13.28
C THR A 35 -3.45 6.26 -13.27
N LEU A 36 -3.91 5.79 -14.44
CA LEU A 36 -5.05 4.89 -14.53
C LEU A 36 -4.77 3.52 -13.91
N ILE A 37 -3.58 2.95 -14.19
CA ILE A 37 -3.15 1.67 -13.59
C ILE A 37 -3.05 1.80 -12.08
N TYR A 38 -2.41 2.87 -11.59
CA TYR A 38 -2.26 3.13 -10.16
C TYR A 38 -3.62 3.28 -9.48
N ALA A 39 -4.54 4.06 -10.06
CA ALA A 39 -5.89 4.24 -9.54
C ALA A 39 -6.69 2.93 -9.48
N PHE A 40 -6.56 2.08 -10.51
CA PHE A 40 -7.19 0.77 -10.54
C PHE A 40 -6.67 -0.15 -9.42
N ILE A 41 -5.34 -0.25 -9.27
CA ILE A 41 -4.72 -1.06 -8.21
C ILE A 41 -5.08 -0.50 -6.83
N ASN A 42 -5.16 0.82 -6.68
CA ASN A 42 -5.59 1.46 -5.44
C ASN A 42 -7.03 1.07 -5.08
N GLY A 43 -7.94 1.02 -6.05
CA GLY A 43 -9.30 0.53 -5.84
C GLY A 43 -9.32 -0.92 -5.31
N LEU A 44 -8.50 -1.80 -5.88
CA LEU A 44 -8.35 -3.18 -5.40
C LEU A 44 -7.80 -3.24 -3.97
N ALA A 45 -6.81 -2.42 -3.65
CA ALA A 45 -6.22 -2.35 -2.31
C ALA A 45 -7.24 -1.86 -1.27
N TYR A 46 -8.03 -0.83 -1.58
CA TYR A 46 -9.11 -0.35 -0.71
C TYR A 46 -10.20 -1.40 -0.50
N ALA A 47 -10.57 -2.14 -1.54
CA ALA A 47 -11.53 -3.24 -1.43
C ALA A 47 -10.99 -4.38 -0.55
N GLY A 48 -9.72 -4.75 -0.74
CA GLY A 48 -9.03 -5.74 0.09
C GLY A 48 -8.94 -5.33 1.55
N PHE A 49 -8.54 -4.08 1.82
CA PHE A 49 -8.51 -3.49 3.16
C PHE A 49 -9.89 -3.55 3.82
N SER A 50 -10.93 -3.13 3.11
CA SER A 50 -12.31 -3.15 3.62
C SER A 50 -12.77 -4.56 3.97
N ALA A 51 -12.45 -5.55 3.13
CA ALA A 51 -12.78 -6.95 3.39
C ALA A 51 -12.07 -7.50 4.64
N VAL A 52 -10.80 -7.15 4.85
CA VAL A 52 -10.02 -7.55 6.04
C VAL A 52 -10.53 -6.83 7.29
N ALA A 53 -10.83 -5.53 7.19
CA ALA A 53 -11.36 -4.76 8.31
C ALA A 53 -12.72 -5.32 8.75
N LEU A 54 -13.64 -5.60 7.83
CA LEU A 54 -14.94 -6.20 8.13
C LEU A 54 -14.81 -7.58 8.78
N GLU A 55 -13.83 -8.39 8.35
CA GLU A 55 -13.53 -9.67 9.00
C GLU A 55 -13.03 -9.50 10.44
N ALA A 56 -12.11 -8.55 10.67
CA ALA A 56 -11.51 -8.31 11.98
C ALA A 56 -12.49 -7.71 13.02
N ILE A 57 -13.49 -6.97 12.56
CA ILE A 57 -14.46 -6.27 13.42
C ILE A 57 -15.41 -7.23 14.14
N GLY A 58 -15.80 -8.32 13.48
CA GLY A 58 -16.78 -9.29 13.99
C GLY A 58 -18.19 -8.72 14.14
N LEU A 59 -19.05 -9.38 14.91
CA LEU A 59 -20.49 -9.04 15.02
C LEU A 59 -20.80 -7.86 15.97
N GLY A 60 -19.82 -7.35 16.74
CA GLY A 60 -20.05 -6.35 17.79
C GLY A 60 -19.36 -5.00 17.53
N ALA A 61 -20.07 -3.91 17.81
CA ALA A 61 -19.60 -2.51 17.69
C ALA A 61 -18.98 -2.19 16.32
N ALA A 62 -19.64 -2.63 15.24
CA ALA A 62 -19.05 -2.62 13.91
C ALA A 62 -18.68 -1.23 13.39
N ALA A 63 -19.59 -0.26 13.56
CA ALA A 63 -19.36 1.12 13.14
C ALA A 63 -18.17 1.77 13.89
N THR A 64 -18.08 1.58 15.22
CA THR A 64 -17.02 2.18 16.03
C THR A 64 -15.64 1.61 15.69
N LYS A 65 -15.54 0.28 15.57
CA LYS A 65 -14.27 -0.38 15.21
C LYS A 65 -13.84 -0.05 13.78
N TYR A 66 -14.80 0.00 12.85
CA TYR A 66 -14.52 0.41 11.47
C TYR A 66 -13.99 1.84 11.41
N ASN A 67 -14.68 2.79 12.06
CA ASN A 67 -14.26 4.18 12.08
C ASN A 67 -12.89 4.37 12.74
N LEU A 68 -12.56 3.57 13.75
CA LEU A 68 -11.22 3.58 14.35
C LEU A 68 -10.15 3.10 13.35
N PHE A 69 -10.38 1.97 12.66
CA PHE A 69 -9.44 1.48 11.64
C PHE A 69 -9.31 2.45 10.46
N ALA A 70 -10.41 3.06 10.02
CA ALA A 70 -10.40 4.08 8.99
C ALA A 70 -9.67 5.36 9.43
N SER A 71 -9.78 5.76 10.70
CA SER A 71 -9.03 6.91 11.23
C SER A 71 -7.54 6.61 11.31
N LEU A 72 -7.16 5.41 11.78
CA LEU A 72 -5.77 4.98 11.86
C LEU A 72 -5.12 4.88 10.47
N SER A 73 -5.85 4.46 9.44
CA SER A 73 -5.32 4.37 8.08
C SER A 73 -5.03 5.74 7.43
N ASN A 74 -5.60 6.84 7.94
CA ASN A 74 -5.28 8.18 7.46
C ASN A 74 -3.89 8.68 7.91
N ILE A 75 -3.34 8.13 9.01
CA ILE A 75 -2.00 8.51 9.50
C ILE A 75 -0.91 8.23 8.46
N PRO A 76 -0.77 7.01 7.91
CA PRO A 76 0.23 6.74 6.88
C PRO A 76 -0.03 7.50 5.58
N ILE A 77 -1.29 7.77 5.22
CA ILE A 77 -1.63 8.59 4.04
C ILE A 77 -1.09 10.02 4.20
N GLY A 78 -1.34 10.63 5.36
CA GLY A 78 -0.83 11.97 5.69
C GLY A 78 0.69 12.02 5.75
N TYR A 79 1.31 10.99 6.35
CA TYR A 79 2.77 10.88 6.40
C TYR A 79 3.39 10.80 5.00
N MET A 80 2.89 9.94 4.12
CA MET A 80 3.40 9.82 2.75
C MET A 80 3.24 11.12 1.96
N THR A 81 2.12 11.81 2.13
CA THR A 81 1.89 13.13 1.49
C THR A 81 2.98 14.14 1.91
N ALA A 82 3.39 14.14 3.17
CA ALA A 82 4.45 15.01 3.66
C ALA A 82 5.84 14.61 3.14
N VAL A 83 6.14 13.30 3.09
CA VAL A 83 7.41 12.77 2.55
C VAL A 83 7.54 13.08 1.07
N ASP A 84 6.51 12.82 0.28
CA ASP A 84 6.48 13.11 -1.15
C ASP A 84 6.55 14.62 -1.41
N GLY A 85 5.82 15.42 -0.64
CA GLY A 85 5.88 16.87 -0.72
C GLY A 85 7.30 17.41 -0.45
N TRP A 86 7.98 16.86 0.55
CA TRP A 86 9.36 17.20 0.85
C TRP A 86 10.33 16.74 -0.27
N ALA A 87 10.18 15.51 -0.75
CA ALA A 87 11.02 14.96 -1.82
C ALA A 87 10.84 15.74 -3.14
N ALA A 88 9.60 16.12 -3.46
CA ALA A 88 9.27 16.96 -4.60
C ALA A 88 9.90 18.37 -4.47
N ALA A 89 9.84 18.97 -3.28
CA ALA A 89 10.47 20.28 -3.03
C ALA A 89 12.01 20.22 -3.12
N ARG A 90 12.63 19.11 -2.70
CA ARG A 90 14.09 18.98 -2.63
C ARG A 90 14.75 18.54 -3.93
N TRP A 91 14.11 17.64 -4.68
CA TRP A 91 14.66 16.94 -5.85
C TRP A 91 13.74 16.98 -7.07
N GLY A 92 12.64 17.72 -7.01
CA GLY A 92 11.65 17.81 -8.07
C GLY A 92 10.79 16.57 -8.24
N PRO A 93 9.92 16.55 -9.26
CA PRO A 93 8.96 15.46 -9.48
C PRO A 93 9.59 14.08 -9.68
N GLY A 94 10.80 14.02 -10.24
CA GLY A 94 11.54 12.77 -10.41
C GLY A 94 12.00 12.18 -9.08
N GLY A 95 12.51 13.01 -8.17
CA GLY A 95 12.94 12.57 -6.84
C GLY A 95 11.78 12.09 -5.96
N MET A 96 10.61 12.70 -6.11
CA MET A 96 9.36 12.23 -5.48
C MET A 96 9.03 10.80 -5.92
N LEU A 97 8.99 10.52 -7.23
CA LEU A 97 8.67 9.17 -7.73
C LEU A 97 9.67 8.10 -7.27
N HIS A 98 10.96 8.43 -7.22
CA HIS A 98 11.97 7.51 -6.68
C HIS A 98 11.81 7.28 -5.18
N THR A 99 11.41 8.30 -4.42
CA THR A 99 11.16 8.19 -2.98
C THR A 99 9.92 7.33 -2.72
N GLU A 100 8.83 7.58 -3.44
CA GLU A 100 7.60 6.79 -3.39
C GLU A 100 7.89 5.31 -3.70
N ALA A 101 8.63 5.03 -4.78
CA ALA A 101 9.03 3.68 -5.14
C ALA A 101 9.89 3.01 -4.05
N ALA A 102 10.85 3.74 -3.47
CA ALA A 102 11.71 3.22 -2.40
C ALA A 102 10.90 2.86 -1.15
N VAL A 103 10.00 3.75 -0.71
CA VAL A 103 9.14 3.49 0.44
C VAL A 103 8.18 2.34 0.17
N GLY A 104 7.57 2.28 -1.01
CA GLY A 104 6.70 1.17 -1.42
C GLY A 104 7.40 -0.19 -1.39
N VAL A 105 8.63 -0.27 -1.90
CA VAL A 105 9.44 -1.49 -1.85
C VAL A 105 9.83 -1.85 -0.41
N LEU A 106 10.24 -0.88 0.42
CA LEU A 106 10.57 -1.13 1.83
C LEU A 106 9.36 -1.63 2.62
N ALA A 107 8.18 -1.06 2.39
CA ALA A 107 6.94 -1.50 3.02
C ALA A 107 6.57 -2.93 2.61
N LEU A 108 6.73 -3.28 1.33
CA LEU A 108 6.51 -4.64 0.84
C LEU A 108 7.50 -5.63 1.48
N LEU A 109 8.79 -5.29 1.55
CA LEU A 109 9.81 -6.13 2.18
C LEU A 109 9.50 -6.34 3.66
N PHE A 110 9.15 -5.27 4.39
CA PHE A 110 8.75 -5.35 5.79
C PHE A 110 7.54 -6.28 5.98
N PHE A 111 6.51 -6.15 5.13
CA PHE A 111 5.34 -7.02 5.17
C PHE A 111 5.71 -8.49 4.94
N VAL A 112 6.56 -8.78 3.95
CA VAL A 112 7.03 -10.15 3.66
C VAL A 112 7.80 -10.73 4.84
N VAL A 113 8.67 -9.94 5.48
CA VAL A 113 9.43 -10.38 6.67
C VAL A 113 8.49 -10.73 7.82
N VAL A 114 7.53 -9.86 8.14
CA VAL A 114 6.55 -10.10 9.22
C VAL A 114 5.68 -11.34 8.92
N ALA A 115 5.25 -11.51 7.67
CA ALA A 115 4.50 -12.70 7.25
C ALA A 115 5.33 -13.99 7.38
N ALA A 116 6.62 -13.95 7.01
CA ALA A 116 7.53 -15.09 7.16
C ALA A 116 7.80 -15.43 8.63
N LEU A 117 7.96 -14.43 9.50
CA LEU A 117 8.18 -14.66 10.94
C LEU A 117 6.92 -15.24 11.62
N SER A 118 5.75 -14.67 11.34
CA SER A 118 4.50 -15.15 11.94
C SER A 118 4.06 -16.54 11.48
N SER A 119 4.39 -16.93 10.23
CA SER A 119 4.16 -18.30 9.75
C SER A 119 5.09 -19.32 10.39
N ARG A 120 6.35 -18.94 10.70
CA ARG A 120 7.28 -19.78 11.45
C ARG A 120 6.82 -20.07 12.87
N GLU A 121 6.32 -19.07 13.58
CA GLU A 121 5.79 -19.24 14.94
C GLU A 121 4.58 -20.19 14.97
N ARG A 122 3.67 -20.08 14.00
CA ARG A 122 2.51 -20.98 13.88
C ARG A 122 2.91 -22.42 13.59
N ALA A 123 3.97 -22.64 12.80
CA ALA A 123 4.47 -23.98 12.47
C ALA A 123 5.22 -24.63 13.65
N GLN A 124 5.73 -23.85 14.60
CA GLN A 124 6.40 -24.35 15.82
C GLN A 124 5.41 -24.65 16.95
N ALA A 125 4.20 -24.08 16.91
CA ALA A 125 3.15 -24.24 17.90
C ALA A 125 2.14 -25.36 17.56
N ALA A 126 2.27 -26.02 16.40
CA ALA A 126 1.45 -27.13 15.92
C ALA A 126 2.21 -28.45 16.01
#